data_AF-A0A3A0AJF5-F1
#
_entry.id   AF-A0A3A0AJF5-F1
#
_cell.length_a   1.000
_cell.length_b   1.000
_cell.length_c   1.000
_cell.angle_alpha   90.00
_cell.angle_beta   90.00
_cell.angle_gamma   90.00
#
_symmetry.space_group_name_H-M   'P 1'
#
loop_
_entity.id
_entity.type
_entity.pdbx_description
1 polymer ?
#
loop_
_entity_poly.entity_id
_entity_poly.type
_entity_poly.pdbx_seq_one_letter_code
_entity_poly.pdbx_strand_id
1 'polypeptide(L)'
;MNSRSVTDRPETTPATTGQPGPQKQQSGDAAYLNWLKEDYTGLINALALSDLHKHMLKSRWLDQVLWMEGRANRTRDWYYRLRLTTIIGGILIPILVTLSQTAALPWVAWVATFIGALVAIAAAVEEFFRYGERWRHYRNTVETLKIEGWYFFQLSGPYSRYNTHEQAYERFGGRVEAILQQDVQTYITKVVVEEEPLKGEQENP
;
A
#
# COMPACT_ATOMS: atom_id res chain seq x y z
N MET A 1 -33.71 -9.20 -52.11
CA MET A 1 -33.28 -7.90 -51.55
C MET A 1 -34.21 -7.50 -50.42
N ASN A 2 -33.84 -7.73 -49.17
CA ASN A 2 -34.31 -6.91 -48.05
C ASN A 2 -33.32 -7.11 -46.88
N SER A 3 -32.42 -6.15 -46.74
CA SER A 3 -31.38 -6.11 -45.72
C SER A 3 -31.99 -5.66 -44.39
N ARG A 4 -31.95 -6.50 -43.36
CA ARG A 4 -32.19 -6.07 -41.98
C ARG A 4 -30.83 -5.94 -41.30
N SER A 5 -30.51 -4.70 -40.98
CA SER A 5 -29.34 -4.22 -40.25
C SER A 5 -29.22 -4.90 -38.89
N VAL A 6 -28.09 -5.59 -38.72
CA VAL A 6 -27.59 -6.13 -37.45
C VAL A 6 -27.26 -4.95 -36.55
N THR A 7 -27.89 -4.94 -35.37
CA THR A 7 -27.64 -3.97 -34.31
C THR A 7 -26.23 -4.17 -33.75
N ASP A 8 -25.41 -3.14 -33.92
CA ASP A 8 -24.07 -2.99 -33.40
C ASP A 8 -24.08 -3.10 -31.86
N ARG A 9 -23.34 -4.05 -31.29
CA ARG A 9 -23.05 -4.12 -29.85
C ARG A 9 -21.71 -3.42 -29.63
N PRO A 10 -21.58 -2.45 -28.72
CA PRO A 10 -20.28 -1.89 -28.42
C PRO A 10 -19.40 -2.96 -27.75
N GLU A 11 -18.32 -3.33 -28.42
CA GLU A 11 -17.24 -4.14 -27.85
C GLU A 11 -16.68 -3.42 -26.61
N THR A 12 -16.87 -4.02 -25.43
CA THR A 12 -16.14 -3.61 -24.23
C THR A 12 -14.71 -4.13 -24.36
N THR A 13 -13.80 -3.29 -24.84
CA THR A 13 -12.36 -3.55 -24.77
C THR A 13 -11.96 -3.71 -23.30
N PRO A 14 -11.31 -4.81 -22.89
CA PRO A 14 -10.78 -4.93 -21.54
C PRO A 14 -9.63 -3.94 -21.37
N ALA A 15 -9.78 -3.04 -20.40
CA ALA A 15 -8.73 -2.13 -19.98
C ALA A 15 -7.46 -2.93 -19.65
N THR A 16 -6.44 -2.77 -20.48
CA THR A 16 -5.09 -3.26 -20.20
C THR A 16 -4.57 -2.45 -19.01
N THR A 17 -4.55 -3.07 -17.83
CA THR A 17 -3.90 -2.54 -16.62
C THR A 17 -2.39 -2.50 -16.84
N GLY A 18 -1.93 -1.49 -17.58
CA GLY A 18 -0.52 -1.08 -17.57
C GLY A 18 -0.24 -0.43 -16.22
N GLN A 19 0.67 -1.01 -15.43
CA GLN A 19 1.09 -0.41 -14.17
C GLN A 19 1.57 1.04 -14.39
N PRO A 20 0.96 2.05 -13.75
CA PRO A 20 1.44 3.42 -13.84
C PRO A 20 2.83 3.53 -13.20
N GLY A 21 3.76 4.21 -13.87
CA GLY A 21 5.08 4.49 -13.31
C GLY A 21 5.02 5.30 -11.99
N PRO A 22 6.07 5.25 -11.16
CA PRO A 22 6.07 5.73 -9.77
C PRO A 22 5.76 7.22 -9.58
N GLN A 23 5.83 8.03 -10.65
CA GLN A 23 5.49 9.47 -10.61
C GLN A 23 3.99 9.74 -10.88
N LYS A 24 3.35 8.99 -11.80
CA LYS A 24 1.88 9.08 -12.02
C LYS A 24 1.09 8.41 -10.90
N GLN A 25 1.68 7.40 -10.26
CA GLN A 25 1.08 6.68 -9.14
C GLN A 25 0.97 7.57 -7.89
N GLN A 26 1.98 8.40 -7.57
CA GLN A 26 1.94 9.29 -6.39
C GLN A 26 0.85 10.37 -6.51
N SER A 27 0.62 10.93 -7.69
CA SER A 27 -0.52 11.83 -7.94
C SER A 27 -1.86 11.11 -7.87
N GLY A 28 -1.91 9.84 -8.28
CA GLY A 28 -3.09 8.99 -8.18
C GLY A 28 -3.41 8.58 -6.75
N ASP A 29 -2.41 8.25 -5.95
CA ASP A 29 -2.56 7.78 -4.57
C ASP A 29 -3.09 8.91 -3.67
N ALA A 30 -2.58 10.14 -3.81
CA ALA A 30 -3.09 11.30 -3.07
C ALA A 30 -4.53 11.64 -3.48
N ALA A 31 -4.83 11.62 -4.79
CA ALA A 31 -6.18 11.83 -5.29
C ALA A 31 -7.15 10.75 -4.78
N TYR A 32 -6.72 9.48 -4.76
CA TYR A 32 -7.50 8.36 -4.24
C TYR A 32 -7.78 8.49 -2.74
N LEU A 33 -6.78 8.87 -1.93
CA LEU A 33 -6.98 9.10 -0.50
C LEU A 33 -7.98 10.22 -0.22
N ASN A 34 -7.93 11.30 -1.00
CA ASN A 34 -8.89 12.40 -0.87
C ASN A 34 -10.30 11.96 -1.25
N TRP A 35 -10.45 11.29 -2.39
CA TRP A 35 -11.74 10.72 -2.81
C TRP A 35 -12.30 9.75 -1.78
N LEU A 36 -11.47 8.84 -1.26
CA LEU A 36 -11.87 7.85 -0.26
C LEU A 36 -12.33 8.52 1.05
N LYS A 37 -11.62 9.58 1.46
CA LYS A 37 -11.99 10.39 2.62
C LYS A 37 -13.35 11.06 2.42
N GLU A 38 -13.57 11.67 1.26
CA GLU A 38 -14.82 12.35 0.92
C GLU A 38 -15.99 11.37 0.87
N ASP A 39 -15.81 10.23 0.19
CA ASP A 39 -16.83 9.18 0.06
C ASP A 39 -17.27 8.63 1.42
N TYR A 40 -16.32 8.18 2.25
CA TYR A 40 -16.64 7.68 3.59
C TYR A 40 -17.19 8.76 4.52
N THR A 41 -16.73 10.01 4.39
CA THR A 41 -17.32 11.13 5.15
C THR A 41 -18.78 11.33 4.75
N GLY A 42 -19.11 11.23 3.47
CA GLY A 42 -20.47 11.27 2.95
C GLY A 42 -21.33 10.15 3.53
N LEU A 43 -20.84 8.92 3.50
CA LEU A 43 -21.52 7.75 4.07
C LEU A 43 -21.78 7.92 5.57
N ILE A 44 -20.77 8.30 6.36
CA ILE A 44 -20.91 8.52 7.81
C ILE A 44 -21.94 9.62 8.12
N ASN A 45 -21.96 10.69 7.32
CA ASN A 45 -22.91 11.79 7.53
C ASN A 45 -24.36 11.36 7.28
N ALA A 46 -24.59 10.46 6.33
CA ALA A 46 -25.91 9.93 5.99
C ALA A 46 -26.48 8.97 7.05
N LEU A 47 -25.65 8.44 7.96
CA LEU A 47 -26.11 7.54 9.01
C LEU A 47 -26.97 8.26 10.05
N ALA A 48 -28.00 7.59 10.54
CA ALA A 48 -28.82 8.03 11.67
C ALA A 48 -28.12 7.75 13.01
N LEU A 49 -27.00 8.44 13.23
CA LEU A 49 -26.17 8.37 14.43
C LEU A 49 -26.07 9.74 15.12
N SER A 50 -25.75 9.76 16.41
CA SER A 50 -25.40 10.99 17.12
C SER A 50 -24.16 11.69 16.52
N ASP A 51 -24.07 13.02 16.67
CA ASP A 51 -22.90 13.77 16.17
C ASP A 51 -21.59 13.30 16.81
N LEU A 52 -21.64 12.87 18.08
CA LEU A 52 -20.51 12.29 18.78
C LEU A 52 -20.06 10.97 18.11
N HIS A 53 -20.99 10.06 17.83
CA HIS A 53 -20.68 8.79 17.16
C HIS A 53 -20.12 9.02 15.75
N LYS A 54 -20.68 9.97 14.99
CA LYS A 54 -20.13 10.35 13.68
C LYS A 54 -18.71 10.91 13.77
N HIS A 55 -18.45 11.75 14.76
CA HIS A 55 -17.11 12.29 15.00
C HIS A 55 -16.11 11.19 15.35
N MET A 56 -16.50 10.23 16.19
CA MET A 56 -15.67 9.09 16.56
C MET A 56 -15.40 8.16 15.36
N LEU A 57 -16.38 7.90 14.50
CA LEU A 57 -16.16 7.14 13.26
C LEU A 57 -15.12 7.80 12.36
N LYS A 58 -15.19 9.14 12.21
CA LYS A 58 -14.24 9.89 11.37
C LYS A 58 -12.84 9.91 11.99
N SER A 59 -12.74 10.26 13.26
CA SER A 59 -11.46 10.43 13.95
C SER A 59 -10.75 9.11 14.22
N ARG A 60 -11.50 8.04 14.50
CA ARG A 60 -10.91 6.76 14.89
C ARG A 60 -10.84 5.76 13.75
N TRP A 61 -11.94 5.50 13.05
CA TRP A 61 -11.95 4.49 12.00
C TRP A 61 -11.43 5.04 10.66
N LEU A 62 -12.02 6.12 10.17
CA LEU A 62 -11.66 6.67 8.86
C LEU A 62 -10.22 7.18 8.83
N ASP A 63 -9.77 7.87 9.88
CA ASP A 63 -8.37 8.31 9.98
C ASP A 63 -7.38 7.13 9.90
N GLN A 64 -7.69 6.02 10.59
CA GLN A 64 -6.86 4.82 10.55
C GLN A 64 -6.86 4.14 9.18
N VAL A 65 -8.01 4.10 8.49
CA VAL A 65 -8.09 3.61 7.11
C VAL A 65 -7.19 4.44 6.19
N LEU A 66 -7.27 5.77 6.28
CA LEU A 66 -6.47 6.68 5.44
C LEU A 66 -4.97 6.58 5.75
N TRP A 67 -4.61 6.50 7.04
CA TRP A 67 -3.23 6.35 7.47
C TRP A 67 -2.62 5.04 6.99
N MET A 68 -3.33 3.91 7.19
CA MET A 68 -2.88 2.59 6.76
C MET A 68 -2.78 2.50 5.22
N GLU A 69 -3.74 3.07 4.48
CA GLU A 69 -3.68 3.11 3.01
C GLU A 69 -2.46 3.89 2.50
N GLY A 70 -2.22 5.08 3.05
CA GLY A 70 -1.07 5.90 2.68
C GLY A 70 0.26 5.21 2.98
N ARG A 71 0.36 4.55 4.14
CA ARG A 71 1.53 3.77 4.55
C ARG A 71 1.75 2.56 3.65
N ALA A 72 0.67 1.86 3.26
CA ALA A 72 0.73 0.75 2.31
C ALA A 72 1.24 1.22 0.94
N ASN A 73 0.75 2.34 0.41
CA ASN A 73 1.20 2.85 -0.89
C ASN A 73 2.67 3.25 -0.88
N ARG A 74 3.14 3.92 0.18
CA ARG A 74 4.56 4.31 0.27
C ARG A 74 5.50 3.12 0.39
N THR A 75 5.13 2.11 1.18
CA THR A 75 5.96 0.90 1.34
C THR A 75 5.96 0.04 0.08
N ARG A 76 4.83 -0.05 -0.62
CA ARG A 76 4.69 -0.66 -1.95
C ARG A 76 5.69 -0.04 -2.94
N ASP A 77 5.69 1.28 -3.03
CA ASP A 77 6.51 2.00 -4.01
C ASP A 77 8.01 1.80 -3.77
N TRP A 78 8.45 1.81 -2.51
CA TRP A 78 9.84 1.52 -2.15
C TRP A 78 10.23 0.09 -2.50
N TYR A 79 9.37 -0.87 -2.15
CA TYR A 79 9.58 -2.28 -2.49
C TYR A 79 9.76 -2.48 -4.00
N TYR A 80 8.86 -1.93 -4.84
CA TYR A 80 8.98 -2.09 -6.28
C TYR A 80 10.17 -1.34 -6.88
N ARG A 81 10.55 -0.17 -6.36
CA ARG A 81 11.72 0.57 -6.85
C ARG A 81 13.03 -0.19 -6.60
N LEU A 82 13.22 -0.70 -5.39
CA LEU A 82 14.42 -1.47 -5.03
C LEU A 82 14.47 -2.76 -5.85
N ARG A 83 13.35 -3.49 -5.90
CA ARG A 83 13.26 -4.75 -6.63
C ARG A 83 13.49 -4.58 -8.14
N LEU A 84 12.93 -3.54 -8.75
CA LEU A 84 13.16 -3.25 -10.16
C LEU A 84 14.64 -2.92 -10.44
N THR A 85 15.27 -2.15 -9.55
CA THR A 85 16.70 -1.82 -9.65
C THR A 85 17.55 -3.09 -9.60
N THR A 86 17.26 -4.00 -8.67
CA THR A 86 17.93 -5.30 -8.54
C THR A 86 17.77 -6.16 -9.79
N ILE A 87 16.55 -6.25 -10.34
CA ILE A 87 16.27 -7.04 -11.55
C ILE A 87 16.99 -6.46 -12.77
N ILE A 88 16.83 -5.17 -13.04
CA ILE A 88 17.45 -4.51 -14.20
C ILE A 88 18.96 -4.59 -14.09
N GLY A 89 19.53 -4.25 -12.93
CA GLY A 89 20.97 -4.31 -12.73
C GLY A 89 21.52 -5.74 -12.85
N GLY A 90 20.82 -6.74 -12.29
CA GLY A 90 21.19 -8.16 -12.43
C GLY A 90 21.26 -8.65 -13.88
N ILE A 91 20.38 -8.14 -14.76
CA ILE A 91 20.40 -8.44 -16.20
C ILE A 91 21.51 -7.67 -16.92
N LEU A 92 21.76 -6.41 -16.53
CA LEU A 92 22.74 -5.55 -17.18
C LEU A 92 24.19 -5.97 -16.89
N ILE A 93 24.51 -6.39 -15.67
CA ILE A 93 25.88 -6.77 -15.27
C ILE A 93 26.55 -7.74 -16.25
N PRO A 94 26.00 -8.92 -16.58
CA PRO A 94 26.65 -9.86 -17.50
C PRO A 94 26.83 -9.30 -18.91
N ILE A 95 25.90 -8.45 -19.38
CA ILE A 95 25.97 -7.80 -20.69
C ILE A 95 27.15 -6.82 -20.72
N LEU A 96 27.28 -5.96 -19.70
CA LEU A 96 28.39 -5.01 -19.60
C LEU A 96 29.73 -5.72 -19.43
N VAL A 97 29.79 -6.77 -18.63
CA VAL A 97 31.01 -7.58 -18.45
C VAL A 97 31.43 -8.20 -19.78
N THR A 98 30.49 -8.75 -20.56
CA THR A 98 30.77 -9.32 -21.88
C THR A 98 31.26 -8.24 -22.85
N LEU A 99 30.60 -7.08 -22.90
CA LEU A 99 30.97 -5.96 -23.78
C LEU A 99 32.36 -5.39 -23.45
N SER A 100 32.72 -5.30 -22.17
CA SER A 100 34.03 -4.82 -21.74
C SER A 100 35.18 -5.68 -22.28
N GLN A 101 34.94 -6.99 -22.39
CA GLN A 101 35.92 -7.96 -22.89
C GLN A 101 35.98 -7.97 -24.42
N THR A 102 34.83 -7.98 -25.10
CA THR A 102 34.78 -8.09 -26.57
C THR A 102 35.17 -6.80 -27.28
N ALA A 103 34.84 -5.64 -26.71
CA ALA A 103 35.18 -4.33 -27.29
C ALA A 103 36.51 -3.75 -26.77
N ALA A 104 37.22 -4.47 -25.88
CA ALA A 104 38.45 -4.02 -25.21
C ALA A 104 38.30 -2.63 -24.56
N LEU A 105 37.17 -2.38 -23.90
CA LEU A 105 36.86 -1.11 -23.24
C LEU A 105 36.96 -1.27 -21.71
N PRO A 106 38.13 -1.02 -21.09
CA PRO A 106 38.35 -1.29 -19.67
C PRO A 106 37.49 -0.43 -18.74
N TRP A 107 37.06 0.76 -19.18
CA TRP A 107 36.18 1.63 -18.39
C TRP A 107 34.78 1.03 -18.19
N VAL A 108 34.31 0.17 -19.12
CA VAL A 108 33.00 -0.50 -19.03
C VAL A 108 32.99 -1.53 -17.89
N ALA A 109 34.13 -2.15 -17.59
CA ALA A 109 34.26 -3.06 -16.46
C ALA A 109 34.02 -2.35 -15.13
N TRP A 110 34.56 -1.14 -14.94
CA TRP A 110 34.32 -0.33 -13.75
C TRP A 110 32.85 0.08 -13.60
N VAL A 111 32.15 0.36 -14.71
CA VAL A 111 30.71 0.62 -14.70
C VAL A 111 29.93 -0.63 -14.28
N ALA A 112 30.30 -1.81 -14.80
CA ALA A 112 29.67 -3.07 -14.40
C ALA A 112 29.84 -3.36 -12.90
N THR A 113 31.05 -3.12 -12.36
CA THR A 113 31.33 -3.25 -10.92
C THR A 113 30.48 -2.29 -10.09
N PHE A 114 30.36 -1.03 -10.50
CA PHE A 114 29.54 -0.04 -9.80
C PHE A 114 28.05 -0.43 -9.80
N ILE A 115 27.52 -0.89 -10.94
CA ILE A 115 26.14 -1.39 -11.03
C ILE A 115 25.96 -2.62 -10.12
N GLY A 116 26.93 -3.54 -10.09
CA GLY A 116 26.93 -4.69 -9.19
C GLY A 116 26.84 -4.29 -7.72
N ALA A 117 27.65 -3.32 -7.28
CA ALA A 117 27.60 -2.81 -5.92
C ALA A 117 26.24 -2.16 -5.59
N LEU A 118 25.69 -1.37 -6.53
CA LEU A 118 24.38 -0.73 -6.36
C LEU A 118 23.25 -1.76 -6.25
N VAL A 119 23.28 -2.83 -7.05
CA VAL A 119 22.33 -3.95 -6.97
C VAL A 119 22.43 -4.67 -5.62
N ALA A 120 23.65 -4.95 -5.15
CA ALA A 120 23.86 -5.60 -3.86
C ALA A 120 23.34 -4.75 -2.69
N ILE A 121 23.60 -3.44 -2.71
CA ILE A 121 23.08 -2.49 -1.72
C ILE A 121 21.55 -2.46 -1.79
N ALA A 122 20.96 -2.37 -2.99
CA ALA A 122 19.51 -2.33 -3.15
C ALA A 122 18.83 -3.60 -2.58
N ALA A 123 19.41 -4.78 -2.84
CA ALA A 123 18.92 -6.05 -2.30
C ALA A 123 19.06 -6.12 -0.77
N ALA A 124 20.22 -5.73 -0.23
CA ALA A 124 20.45 -5.70 1.22
C ALA A 124 19.49 -4.72 1.93
N VAL A 125 19.24 -3.55 1.35
CA VAL A 125 18.28 -2.57 1.87
C VAL A 125 16.84 -3.11 1.79
N GLU A 126 16.46 -3.78 0.70
CA GLU A 126 15.13 -4.42 0.58
C GLU A 126 14.90 -5.47 1.68
N GLU A 127 15.92 -6.30 1.92
CA GLU A 127 15.89 -7.36 2.93
C GLU A 127 15.90 -6.79 4.36
N PHE A 128 16.79 -5.84 4.64
CA PHE A 128 16.92 -5.20 5.95
C PHE A 128 15.63 -4.49 6.39
N PHE A 129 15.04 -3.67 5.53
CA PHE A 129 13.82 -2.94 5.87
C PHE A 129 12.55 -3.77 5.70
N ARG A 130 12.65 -5.00 5.18
CA ARG A 130 11.53 -5.93 4.93
C ARG A 130 10.35 -5.23 4.25
N TYR A 131 10.62 -4.35 3.27
CA TYR A 131 9.59 -3.48 2.67
C TYR A 131 8.40 -4.27 2.10
N GLY A 132 8.67 -5.45 1.51
CA GLY A 132 7.62 -6.32 0.97
C GLY A 132 6.71 -6.95 2.04
N GLU A 133 7.22 -7.18 3.26
CA GLU A 133 6.38 -7.64 4.38
C GLU A 133 5.58 -6.49 4.97
N ARG A 134 6.21 -5.34 5.18
CA ARG A 134 5.54 -4.13 5.67
C ARG A 134 4.39 -3.71 4.76
N TRP A 135 4.60 -3.70 3.44
CA TRP A 135 3.55 -3.40 2.48
C TRP A 135 2.36 -4.36 2.60
N ARG A 136 2.62 -5.67 2.59
CA ARG A 136 1.57 -6.69 2.70
C ARG A 136 0.80 -6.58 4.01
N HIS A 137 1.49 -6.28 5.10
CA HIS A 137 0.88 -6.09 6.40
C HIS A 137 -0.08 -4.89 6.40
N TYR A 138 0.40 -3.70 6.04
CA TYR A 138 -0.45 -2.50 5.98
C TYR A 138 -1.62 -2.67 5.00
N ARG A 139 -1.38 -3.33 3.85
CA ARG A 139 -2.45 -3.64 2.89
C ARG A 139 -3.49 -4.58 3.48
N ASN A 140 -3.09 -5.61 4.21
CA ASN A 140 -4.05 -6.52 4.83
C ASN A 140 -4.90 -5.78 5.89
N THR A 141 -4.26 -5.00 6.76
CA THR A 141 -4.95 -4.26 7.81
C THR A 141 -5.94 -3.24 7.23
N VAL A 142 -5.54 -2.47 6.22
CA VAL A 142 -6.45 -1.49 5.60
C VAL A 142 -7.63 -2.15 4.90
N GLU A 143 -7.41 -3.23 4.16
CA GLU A 143 -8.50 -3.94 3.48
C GLU A 143 -9.46 -4.57 4.51
N THR A 144 -8.93 -5.10 5.62
CA THR A 144 -9.76 -5.60 6.72
C THR A 144 -10.62 -4.49 7.34
N LEU A 145 -10.06 -3.30 7.58
CA LEU A 145 -10.80 -2.14 8.11
C LEU A 145 -11.88 -1.64 7.12
N LYS A 146 -11.60 -1.66 5.81
CA LYS A 146 -12.58 -1.31 4.76
C LYS A 146 -13.73 -2.32 4.72
N ILE A 147 -13.43 -3.61 4.72
CA ILE A 147 -14.44 -4.69 4.76
C ILE A 147 -15.33 -4.53 5.99
N GLU A 148 -14.73 -4.28 7.15
CA GLU A 148 -15.46 -4.06 8.39
C GLU A 148 -16.39 -2.83 8.30
N GLY A 149 -15.91 -1.73 7.70
CA GLY A 149 -16.73 -0.55 7.41
C GLY A 149 -17.92 -0.86 6.50
N TRP A 150 -17.71 -1.63 5.43
CA TRP A 150 -18.79 -2.04 4.52
C TRP A 150 -19.84 -2.91 5.21
N TYR A 151 -19.42 -3.85 6.06
CA TYR A 151 -20.35 -4.65 6.85
C TYR A 151 -21.21 -3.77 7.78
N PHE A 152 -20.61 -2.76 8.40
CA PHE A 152 -21.34 -1.83 9.25
C PHE A 152 -22.32 -0.95 8.44
N PHE A 153 -21.86 -0.33 7.35
CA PHE A 153 -22.71 0.54 6.53
C PHE A 153 -23.93 -0.19 5.95
N GLN A 154 -23.76 -1.44 5.56
CA GLN A 154 -24.84 -2.25 4.99
C GLN A 154 -25.67 -3.01 6.03
N LEU A 155 -25.32 -2.91 7.33
CA LEU A 155 -25.87 -3.76 8.40
C LEU A 155 -25.85 -5.25 8.00
N SER A 156 -24.73 -5.68 7.44
CA SER A 156 -24.56 -7.04 6.91
C SER A 156 -23.48 -7.81 7.70
N GLY A 157 -23.32 -9.10 7.40
CA GLY A 157 -22.35 -9.95 8.07
C GLY A 157 -22.55 -9.96 9.60
N PRO A 158 -21.52 -9.59 10.39
CA PRO A 158 -21.61 -9.53 11.86
C PRO A 158 -22.67 -8.56 12.40
N TYR A 159 -23.20 -7.66 11.56
CA TYR A 159 -24.17 -6.64 11.94
C TYR A 159 -25.60 -6.95 11.49
N SER A 160 -25.83 -8.07 10.81
CA SER A 160 -27.15 -8.46 10.26
C SER A 160 -28.26 -8.60 11.30
N ARG A 161 -27.90 -8.77 12.58
CA ARG A 161 -28.85 -8.86 13.70
C ARG A 161 -29.33 -7.51 14.23
N TYR A 162 -28.74 -6.40 13.80
CA TYR A 162 -29.09 -5.06 14.26
C TYR A 162 -30.02 -4.38 13.26
N ASN A 163 -31.03 -3.69 13.76
CA ASN A 163 -31.99 -2.98 12.92
C ASN A 163 -31.54 -1.55 12.58
N THR A 164 -30.59 -1.00 13.35
CA THR A 164 -30.08 0.36 13.17
C THR A 164 -28.57 0.41 13.39
N HIS A 165 -27.91 1.37 12.74
CA HIS A 165 -26.47 1.61 12.94
C HIS A 165 -26.12 2.02 14.36
N GLU A 166 -27.03 2.70 15.07
CA GLU A 166 -26.84 3.09 16.47
C GLU A 166 -26.68 1.85 17.37
N GLN A 167 -27.48 0.81 17.17
CA GLN A 167 -27.36 -0.45 17.92
C GLN A 167 -26.09 -1.24 17.54
N ALA A 168 -25.65 -1.12 16.29
CA ALA A 168 -24.47 -1.77 15.77
C ALA A 168 -23.16 -1.05 16.15
N TYR A 169 -23.22 0.22 16.55
CA TYR A 169 -22.07 1.11 16.71
C TYR A 169 -21.03 0.56 17.70
N GLU A 170 -21.44 0.13 18.89
CA GLU A 170 -20.51 -0.40 19.90
C GLU A 170 -19.81 -1.67 19.41
N ARG A 171 -20.54 -2.53 18.70
CA ARG A 171 -19.98 -3.75 18.11
C ARG A 171 -18.95 -3.41 17.03
N PHE A 172 -19.20 -2.37 16.25
CA PHE A 172 -18.29 -1.87 15.23
C PHE A 172 -17.02 -1.28 15.84
N GLY A 173 -17.17 -0.36 16.79
CA GLY A 173 -16.04 0.20 17.53
C GLY A 173 -15.17 -0.89 18.13
N GLY A 174 -15.77 -1.87 18.81
CA GLY A 174 -15.03 -2.99 19.40
C GLY A 174 -14.28 -3.86 18.37
N ARG A 175 -14.85 -4.07 17.18
CA ARG A 175 -14.18 -4.83 16.11
C ARG A 175 -13.05 -4.04 15.47
N VAL A 176 -13.22 -2.74 15.25
CA VAL A 176 -12.15 -1.84 14.79
C VAL A 176 -10.99 -1.85 15.77
N GLU A 177 -11.25 -1.69 17.07
CA GLU A 177 -10.18 -1.72 18.08
C GLU A 177 -9.50 -3.09 18.16
N ALA A 178 -10.25 -4.19 18.01
CA ALA A 178 -9.65 -5.52 17.96
C ALA A 178 -8.70 -5.71 16.76
N ILE A 179 -9.08 -5.20 15.57
CA ILE A 179 -8.22 -5.21 14.38
C ILE A 179 -6.94 -4.40 14.64
N LEU A 180 -7.06 -3.20 15.21
CA LEU A 180 -5.93 -2.32 15.49
C LEU A 180 -5.02 -2.88 16.59
N GLN A 181 -5.60 -3.47 17.64
CA GLN A 181 -4.83 -4.12 18.70
C GLN A 181 -4.07 -5.33 18.16
N GLN A 182 -4.70 -6.14 17.30
CA GLN A 182 -4.04 -7.25 16.63
C GLN A 182 -2.91 -6.76 15.71
N ASP A 183 -3.10 -5.65 15.01
CA ASP A 183 -2.08 -5.00 14.18
C ASP A 183 -0.87 -4.59 15.02
N VAL A 184 -1.08 -3.86 16.13
CA VAL A 184 -0.01 -3.43 17.05
C VAL A 184 0.72 -4.64 17.63
N GLN A 185 0.02 -5.68 18.09
CA GLN A 185 0.65 -6.88 18.63
C GLN A 185 1.47 -7.63 17.59
N THR A 186 0.92 -7.75 16.38
CA THR A 186 1.61 -8.38 15.25
C THR A 186 2.84 -7.57 14.84
N TYR A 187 2.75 -6.23 14.88
CA TYR A 187 3.84 -5.33 14.53
C TYR A 187 4.95 -5.33 15.59
N ILE A 188 4.62 -5.21 16.88
CA ILE A 188 5.61 -5.27 17.97
C ILE A 188 6.35 -6.60 17.96
N THR A 189 5.61 -7.71 17.82
CA THR A 189 6.20 -9.07 17.82
C THR A 189 7.07 -9.34 16.58
N LYS A 190 6.83 -8.65 15.45
CA LYS A 190 7.54 -8.88 14.19
C LYS A 190 8.56 -7.80 13.81
N VAL A 191 8.52 -6.61 14.43
CA VAL A 191 9.24 -5.41 13.95
C VAL A 191 9.89 -4.59 15.07
N VAL A 192 9.45 -4.63 16.33
CA VAL A 192 10.06 -3.80 17.40
C VAL A 192 11.22 -4.54 18.07
N VAL A 193 12.29 -4.71 17.31
CA VAL A 193 13.69 -4.67 17.77
C VAL A 193 14.44 -4.03 16.60
N GLU A 194 14.81 -2.74 16.72
CA GLU A 194 15.71 -1.93 15.85
C GLU A 194 15.20 -0.52 15.52
N GLU A 195 14.64 0.19 16.50
CA GLU A 195 14.73 1.65 16.53
C GLU A 195 15.26 2.10 17.90
N GLU A 196 16.43 1.58 18.31
CA GLU A 196 17.31 2.32 19.21
C GLU A 196 18.08 3.30 18.33
N PRO A 197 17.85 4.63 18.43
CA PRO A 197 18.65 5.59 17.69
C PRO A 197 20.06 5.58 18.27
N LEU A 198 21.06 5.24 17.46
CA LEU A 198 22.44 5.59 17.73
C LEU A 198 22.54 7.12 17.87
N LYS A 199 22.42 7.60 19.11
CA LYS A 199 22.70 8.97 19.50
C LYS A 199 23.46 8.96 20.82
N GLY A 200 24.78 9.13 20.70
CA GLY A 200 25.65 9.44 21.82
C GLY A 200 26.88 8.55 21.87
N GLU A 201 27.82 8.74 20.93
CA GLU A 201 29.23 8.61 21.28
C GLU A 201 30.07 9.45 20.28
N GLN A 202 29.89 10.77 20.35
CA GLN A 202 30.94 11.73 20.06
C GLN A 202 30.80 12.91 21.03
N GLU A 203 31.45 12.81 22.19
CA GLU A 203 32.36 13.88 22.62
C GLU A 203 33.39 13.35 23.63
N ASN A 204 34.61 13.83 23.44
CA ASN A 204 35.91 13.33 23.85
C ASN A 204 36.30 13.86 25.27
N PRO A 205 37.49 13.55 25.85
CA PRO A 205 38.78 14.03 25.33
C PRO A 205 39.87 12.97 25.10
#